data_AF-A0A9Q8QBE3-F1
#
_entry.id   AF-A0A9Q8QBE3-F1
#
_cell.length_a   1.000
_cell.length_b   1.000
_cell.length_c   1.000
_cell.angle_alpha   90.00
_cell.angle_beta   90.00
_cell.angle_gamma   90.00
#
_symmetry.space_group_name_H-M   'P 1'
#
loop_
_entity.id
_entity.type
_entity.pdbx_description
1 polymer ?
#
loop_
_entity_poly.entity_id
_entity_poly.type
_entity_poly.pdbx_seq_one_letter_code
_entity_poly.pdbx_strand_id
1 'polypeptide(L)'
;MRYTVGLVACIAQLVAANAIFSLDRRADCAKGLYILYARGTGEPQDTGPTHNISVDIAKRIPGSKVVPVVYPATFTAPPYQDSVGEGVKKMQEGILQYAKDCPDGKMAFLGYSQGAHITMDSICGGSGGVFNKATPIPEEIVTKSSVYLITPDCSAYMAAN
;
A
#
# COMPACT_ATOMS: atom_id res chain seq x y z
N MET A 1 36.02 53.02 -55.54
CA MET A 1 35.09 51.87 -55.61
C MET A 1 34.21 51.90 -54.38
N ARG A 2 32.89 51.84 -54.57
CA ARG A 2 31.82 51.94 -53.55
C ARG A 2 31.74 50.66 -52.70
N TYR A 3 31.11 50.74 -51.51
CA TYR A 3 30.11 49.84 -50.87
C TYR A 3 30.03 50.19 -49.36
N THR A 4 29.09 51.04 -48.90
CA THR A 4 27.75 50.74 -48.29
C THR A 4 27.81 50.07 -46.91
N VAL A 5 27.48 50.78 -45.81
CA VAL A 5 26.17 50.87 -45.07
C VAL A 5 25.84 49.65 -44.18
N GLY A 6 25.47 49.96 -42.92
CA GLY A 6 24.63 49.12 -42.04
C GLY A 6 25.39 48.53 -40.84
N LEU A 7 24.85 48.40 -39.64
CA LEU A 7 23.49 48.54 -39.14
C LEU A 7 23.57 48.50 -37.59
N VAL A 8 22.81 49.36 -36.90
CA VAL A 8 22.53 49.23 -35.45
C VAL A 8 21.47 48.14 -35.28
N ALA A 9 21.64 47.18 -34.37
CA ALA A 9 20.51 46.41 -33.83
C ALA A 9 20.79 45.75 -32.47
N CYS A 10 20.05 46.23 -31.47
CA CYS A 10 19.53 45.60 -30.27
C CYS A 10 20.18 44.30 -29.74
N ILE A 11 20.71 44.41 -28.51
CA ILE A 11 20.96 43.27 -27.63
C ILE A 11 19.60 42.68 -27.23
N ALA A 12 19.22 41.56 -27.85
CA ALA A 12 18.07 40.77 -27.41
C ALA A 12 18.45 40.01 -26.14
N GLN A 13 17.82 40.34 -25.02
CA GLN A 13 17.92 39.57 -23.78
C GLN A 13 17.22 38.22 -23.96
N LEU A 14 17.98 37.12 -23.95
CA LEU A 14 17.42 35.78 -23.80
C LEU A 14 16.94 35.60 -22.35
N VAL A 15 15.62 35.64 -22.17
CA VAL A 15 15.00 35.09 -20.95
C VAL A 15 14.99 33.57 -21.11
N ALA A 16 15.92 32.89 -20.45
CA ALA A 16 15.89 31.44 -20.34
C ALA A 16 14.70 31.04 -19.46
N ALA A 17 13.61 30.61 -20.09
CA ALA A 17 12.50 29.97 -19.40
C ALA A 17 12.97 28.59 -18.90
N ASN A 18 13.46 28.55 -17.66
CA ASN A 18 13.64 27.29 -16.94
C ASN A 18 12.25 26.73 -16.59
N ALA A 19 11.64 26.02 -17.54
CA ALA A 19 10.52 25.15 -17.22
C ALA A 19 11.07 24.00 -16.35
N ILE A 20 10.95 24.16 -15.03
CA ILE A 20 11.08 23.05 -14.11
C ILE A 20 9.87 22.16 -14.38
N PHE A 21 10.03 21.19 -15.27
CA PHE A 21 9.13 20.05 -15.29
C PHE A 21 9.33 19.32 -13.98
N SER A 22 8.51 19.64 -12.98
CA SER A 22 8.26 18.70 -11.91
C SER A 22 7.69 17.47 -12.58
N LEU A 23 8.54 16.47 -12.80
CA LEU A 23 8.09 15.08 -12.90
C LEU A 23 7.53 14.75 -11.53
N ASP A 24 6.32 15.23 -11.31
CA ASP A 24 5.40 14.69 -10.35
C ASP A 24 5.24 13.23 -10.83
N ARG A 25 6.10 12.33 -10.33
CA ARG A 25 5.73 10.92 -10.21
C ARG A 25 4.54 10.95 -9.26
N ARG A 26 3.38 11.39 -9.75
CA ARG A 26 2.11 11.19 -9.07
C ARG A 26 2.09 9.69 -8.90
N ALA A 27 2.28 9.24 -7.67
CA ALA A 27 1.97 7.88 -7.34
C ALA A 27 0.60 7.62 -7.95
N ASP A 28 0.49 6.53 -8.71
CA ASP A 28 -0.76 6.18 -9.35
C ASP A 28 -1.70 5.72 -8.23
N CYS A 29 -2.34 6.68 -7.56
CA CYS A 29 -3.21 6.46 -6.42
C CYS A 29 -4.52 5.84 -6.88
N ALA A 30 -5.08 4.93 -6.08
CA ALA A 30 -6.42 4.42 -6.34
C ALA A 30 -7.43 5.59 -6.25
N LYS A 31 -8.31 5.69 -7.24
CA LYS A 31 -9.43 6.66 -7.21
C LYS A 31 -10.58 6.15 -6.34
N GLY A 32 -10.70 4.83 -6.21
CA GLY A 32 -11.58 4.12 -5.29
C GLY A 32 -10.83 3.71 -4.02
N LEU A 33 -10.74 2.40 -3.77
CA LEU A 33 -9.99 1.82 -2.66
C LEU A 33 -8.65 1.25 -3.13
N TYR A 34 -7.60 1.42 -2.33
CA TYR A 34 -6.42 0.57 -2.36
C TYR A 34 -6.66 -0.63 -1.45
N ILE A 35 -7.02 -1.76 -2.05
CA ILE A 35 -7.42 -2.98 -1.36
C ILE A 35 -6.17 -3.83 -1.19
N LEU A 36 -5.57 -3.75 -0.01
CA LEU A 36 -4.42 -4.58 0.36
C LEU A 36 -4.93 -5.86 1.02
N TYR A 37 -4.59 -7.02 0.47
CA TYR A 37 -5.12 -8.29 0.96
C TYR A 37 -4.03 -9.31 1.31
N ALA A 38 -4.25 -10.08 2.37
CA ALA A 38 -3.42 -11.20 2.79
C ALA A 38 -4.22 -12.51 2.68
N ARG A 39 -3.78 -13.42 1.81
CA ARG A 39 -4.42 -14.73 1.58
C ARG A 39 -4.31 -15.66 2.79
N GLY A 40 -5.13 -16.70 2.89
CA GLY A 40 -4.98 -17.74 3.91
C GLY A 40 -3.87 -18.75 3.63
N THR A 41 -3.58 -19.60 4.62
CA THR A 41 -2.58 -20.68 4.50
C THR A 41 -2.88 -21.58 3.31
N GLY A 42 -1.90 -21.81 2.44
CA GLY A 42 -2.02 -22.68 1.26
C GLY A 42 -2.81 -22.10 0.10
N GLU A 43 -3.40 -20.90 0.22
CA GLU A 43 -4.01 -20.25 -0.93
C GLU A 43 -2.92 -19.86 -1.96
N PRO A 44 -3.21 -20.00 -3.27
CA PRO A 44 -2.28 -19.56 -4.29
C PRO A 44 -2.26 -18.02 -4.36
N GLN A 45 -1.09 -17.49 -4.71
CA GLN A 45 -0.88 -16.06 -4.94
C GLN A 45 -1.76 -15.60 -6.13
N ASP A 46 -2.52 -14.51 -5.93
CA ASP A 46 -3.36 -13.84 -6.95
C ASP A 46 -4.44 -14.66 -7.67
N THR A 47 -4.74 -15.87 -7.20
CA THR A 47 -5.78 -16.73 -7.80
C THR A 47 -6.65 -17.43 -6.76
N GLY A 48 -6.38 -17.21 -5.47
CA GLY A 48 -7.12 -17.81 -4.36
C GLY A 48 -8.46 -17.13 -4.05
N PRO A 49 -9.28 -17.73 -3.16
CA PRO A 49 -10.54 -17.16 -2.71
C PRO A 49 -10.42 -15.73 -2.18
N THR A 50 -9.37 -15.42 -1.40
CA THR A 50 -9.17 -14.08 -0.84
C THR A 50 -8.96 -13.05 -1.95
N HIS A 51 -8.17 -13.39 -2.97
CA HIS A 51 -7.98 -12.54 -4.15
C HIS A 51 -9.30 -12.29 -4.88
N ASN A 52 -10.07 -13.34 -5.14
CA ASN A 52 -11.34 -13.23 -5.87
C ASN A 52 -12.33 -12.30 -5.14
N ILE A 53 -12.39 -12.38 -3.81
CA ILE A 53 -13.20 -11.46 -3.00
C ILE A 53 -12.69 -10.02 -3.14
N SER A 54 -11.38 -9.77 -3.07
CA SER A 54 -10.82 -8.42 -3.31
C SER A 54 -11.18 -7.86 -4.68
N VAL A 55 -11.12 -8.70 -5.72
CA VAL A 55 -11.49 -8.33 -7.09
C VAL A 55 -12.99 -8.01 -7.18
N ASP A 56 -13.85 -8.78 -6.53
CA ASP A 56 -15.28 -8.52 -6.54
C ASP A 56 -15.67 -7.24 -5.77
N ILE A 57 -14.94 -6.90 -4.71
CA ILE A 57 -15.05 -5.59 -4.05
C ILE A 57 -14.62 -4.48 -5.03
N ALA A 58 -13.48 -4.64 -5.71
CA ALA A 58 -12.98 -3.64 -6.67
C ALA A 58 -13.94 -3.41 -7.84
N LYS A 59 -14.63 -4.45 -8.32
CA LYS A 59 -15.68 -4.32 -9.37
C LYS A 59 -16.86 -3.45 -8.92
N ARG A 60 -17.18 -3.45 -7.62
CA ARG A 60 -18.29 -2.65 -7.05
C ARG A 60 -17.88 -1.22 -6.73
N ILE A 61 -16.57 -0.94 -6.66
CA ILE A 61 -16.02 0.38 -6.32
C ILE A 61 -15.05 0.80 -7.43
N PRO A 62 -15.55 1.47 -8.48
CA PRO A 62 -14.74 1.85 -9.64
C PRO A 62 -13.49 2.65 -9.27
N GLY A 63 -12.38 2.37 -9.96
CA GLY A 63 -11.09 3.02 -9.71
C GLY A 63 -10.32 2.47 -8.50
N SER A 64 -10.81 1.39 -7.88
CA SER A 64 -10.06 0.63 -6.87
C SER A 64 -8.88 -0.14 -7.47
N LYS A 65 -7.89 -0.44 -6.64
CA LYS A 65 -6.72 -1.25 -6.96
C LYS A 65 -6.62 -2.41 -5.98
N VAL A 66 -6.47 -3.63 -6.49
CA VAL A 66 -6.25 -4.82 -5.67
C VAL A 66 -4.75 -5.08 -5.61
N VAL A 67 -4.21 -5.13 -4.40
CA VAL A 67 -2.78 -5.35 -4.16
C VAL A 67 -2.60 -6.50 -3.17
N PRO A 68 -1.86 -7.56 -3.55
CA PRO A 68 -1.54 -8.63 -2.62
C PRO A 68 -0.44 -8.23 -1.64
N VAL A 69 -0.55 -8.75 -0.42
CA VAL A 69 0.61 -9.02 0.42
C VAL A 69 1.28 -10.29 -0.10
N VAL A 70 2.51 -10.16 -0.59
CA VAL A 70 3.31 -11.29 -1.05
C VAL A 70 4.13 -11.82 0.12
N TYR A 71 3.82 -13.05 0.54
CA TYR A 71 4.43 -13.74 1.67
C TYR A 71 4.24 -15.27 1.52
N PRO A 72 4.86 -16.13 2.36
CA PRO A 72 4.84 -17.58 2.16
C PRO A 72 3.44 -18.23 2.24
N ALA A 73 2.58 -17.79 3.16
CA ALA A 73 1.28 -18.40 3.48
C ALA A 73 1.36 -19.92 3.74
N THR A 74 2.35 -20.34 4.52
CA THR A 74 2.61 -21.76 4.85
C THR A 74 2.35 -22.05 6.32
N PHE A 75 2.19 -23.33 6.66
CA PHE A 75 2.07 -23.77 8.06
C PHE A 75 3.39 -24.32 8.62
N THR A 76 4.16 -25.05 7.81
CA THR A 76 5.31 -25.84 8.27
C THR A 76 6.64 -25.48 7.59
N ALA A 77 6.63 -25.06 6.33
CA ALA A 77 7.84 -24.74 5.57
C ALA A 77 7.66 -23.52 4.66
N PRO A 78 8.03 -22.31 5.11
CA PRO A 78 8.52 -21.98 6.45
C PRO A 78 7.46 -22.18 7.55
N PRO A 79 7.88 -22.32 8.83
CA PRO A 79 6.99 -22.38 9.97
C PRO A 79 5.98 -21.22 10.00
N TYR A 80 4.81 -21.47 10.57
CA TYR A 80 3.69 -20.53 10.61
C TYR A 80 4.09 -19.13 11.13
N GLN A 81 4.88 -19.05 12.21
CA GLN A 81 5.32 -17.77 12.78
C GLN A 81 6.24 -16.97 11.85
N ASP A 82 7.08 -17.63 11.06
CA ASP A 82 7.97 -16.96 10.11
C ASP A 82 7.15 -16.45 8.92
N SER A 83 6.18 -17.25 8.46
CA SER A 83 5.24 -16.87 7.41
C SER A 83 4.38 -15.67 7.84
N VAL A 84 3.82 -15.69 9.06
CA VAL A 84 3.09 -14.55 9.63
C VAL A 84 4.01 -13.33 9.78
N GLY A 85 5.20 -13.51 10.33
CA GLY A 85 6.15 -12.43 10.56
C GLY A 85 6.55 -11.69 9.27
N GLU A 86 6.79 -12.43 8.20
CA GLU A 86 7.04 -11.83 6.88
C GLU A 86 5.80 -11.13 6.33
N GLY A 87 4.63 -11.75 6.46
CA GLY A 87 3.35 -11.16 6.05
C GLY A 87 3.06 -9.83 6.74
N VAL A 88 3.24 -9.76 8.07
CA VAL A 88 3.06 -8.54 8.87
C VAL A 88 3.99 -7.44 8.37
N LYS A 89 5.28 -7.75 8.22
CA LYS A 89 6.26 -6.79 7.71
C LYS A 89 5.85 -6.26 6.33
N LYS A 90 5.47 -7.14 5.41
CA LYS A 90 5.09 -6.77 4.03
C LYS A 90 3.81 -5.95 3.98
N MET A 91 2.84 -6.27 4.84
CA MET A 91 1.60 -5.51 4.93
C MET A 91 1.86 -4.11 5.50
N GLN A 92 2.65 -3.98 6.57
CA GLN A 92 3.03 -2.67 7.11
C GLN A 92 3.83 -1.82 6.10
N GLU A 93 4.77 -2.42 5.38
CA GLU A 93 5.47 -1.77 4.27
C GLU A 93 4.48 -1.23 3.23
N GLY A 94 3.50 -2.03 2.81
CA GLY A 94 2.48 -1.63 1.84
C GLY A 94 1.57 -0.49 2.35
N ILE A 95 1.13 -0.57 3.61
CA ILE A 95 0.29 0.46 4.25
C ILE A 95 1.02 1.79 4.32
N LEU A 96 2.23 1.78 4.90
CA LEU A 96 3.01 3.00 5.13
C LEU A 96 3.46 3.63 3.82
N GLN A 97 3.86 2.81 2.85
CA GLN A 97 4.24 3.31 1.52
C GLN A 97 3.05 3.96 0.82
N TYR A 98 1.88 3.32 0.81
CA TYR A 98 0.70 3.90 0.17
C TYR A 98 0.21 5.15 0.90
N ALA A 99 0.23 5.17 2.24
CA ALA A 99 -0.15 6.35 3.02
C ALA A 99 0.77 7.55 2.74
N LYS A 100 2.07 7.30 2.52
CA LYS A 100 3.05 8.33 2.14
C LYS A 100 2.83 8.83 0.72
N ASP A 101 2.64 7.91 -0.22
CA ASP A 101 2.54 8.21 -1.64
C ASP A 101 1.17 8.82 -2.03
N CYS A 102 0.13 8.44 -1.28
CA CYS A 102 -1.27 8.78 -1.51
C CYS A 102 -1.95 9.22 -0.20
N PRO A 103 -1.62 10.39 0.37
CA PRO A 103 -2.08 10.83 1.69
C PRO A 103 -3.60 11.02 1.83
N ASP A 104 -4.29 11.22 0.70
CA ASP A 104 -5.75 11.32 0.58
C ASP A 104 -6.39 10.00 0.07
N GLY A 105 -5.57 9.00 -0.24
CA GLY A 105 -6.01 7.70 -0.72
C GLY A 105 -6.73 6.91 0.36
N LYS A 106 -7.80 6.21 -0.02
CA LYS A 106 -8.54 5.31 0.88
C LYS A 106 -8.01 3.90 0.76
N MET A 107 -7.82 3.22 1.90
CA MET A 107 -7.41 1.83 1.94
C MET A 107 -8.52 0.92 2.47
N ALA A 108 -8.45 -0.34 2.06
CA ALA A 108 -9.21 -1.44 2.65
C ALA A 108 -8.27 -2.61 2.89
N PHE A 109 -8.49 -3.31 3.99
CA PHE A 109 -7.67 -4.44 4.40
C PHE A 109 -8.51 -5.71 4.43
N LEU A 110 -8.04 -6.74 3.74
CA LEU A 110 -8.70 -8.03 3.70
C LEU A 110 -7.69 -9.09 4.15
N GLY A 111 -8.06 -9.89 5.14
CA GLY A 111 -7.22 -10.99 5.61
C GLY A 111 -8.07 -12.20 5.89
N TYR A 112 -7.67 -13.39 5.45
CA TYR A 112 -8.38 -14.62 5.78
C TYR A 112 -7.47 -15.62 6.48
N SER A 113 -7.95 -16.27 7.55
CA SER A 113 -7.18 -17.28 8.30
C SER A 113 -5.80 -16.74 8.74
N GLN A 114 -4.69 -17.25 8.19
CA GLN A 114 -3.34 -16.68 8.45
C GLN A 114 -3.23 -15.21 8.03
N GLY A 115 -3.85 -14.83 6.92
CA GLY A 115 -3.93 -13.45 6.47
C GLY A 115 -4.71 -12.54 7.43
N ALA A 116 -5.68 -13.10 8.19
CA ALA A 116 -6.40 -12.34 9.22
C ALA A 116 -5.48 -12.01 10.39
N HIS A 117 -4.66 -12.97 10.83
CA HIS A 117 -3.61 -12.75 11.82
C HIS A 117 -2.63 -11.67 11.34
N ILE A 118 -2.09 -11.82 10.13
CA ILE A 118 -1.19 -10.82 9.53
C ILE A 118 -1.79 -9.41 9.53
N THR A 119 -3.04 -9.29 9.09
CA THR A 119 -3.74 -8.01 9.01
C THR A 119 -3.87 -7.38 10.39
N MET A 120 -4.26 -8.18 11.38
CA MET A 120 -4.43 -7.76 12.75
C MET A 120 -3.13 -7.30 13.42
N ASP A 121 -2.08 -8.13 13.36
CA ASP A 121 -0.76 -7.78 13.89
C ASP A 121 -0.17 -6.54 13.22
N SER A 122 -0.46 -6.34 11.94
CA SER A 122 -0.01 -5.16 11.21
C SER A 122 -0.65 -3.90 11.77
N ILE A 123 -1.98 -3.90 11.92
CA ILE A 123 -2.75 -2.71 12.29
C ILE A 123 -2.67 -2.44 13.79
N CYS A 124 -2.88 -3.46 14.60
CA CYS A 124 -3.05 -3.35 16.06
C CYS A 124 -1.76 -3.66 16.83
N GLY A 125 -0.71 -4.08 16.13
CA GLY A 125 0.57 -4.51 16.72
C GLY A 125 0.56 -6.00 17.08
N GLY A 126 1.76 -6.59 17.04
CA GLY A 126 2.02 -7.98 17.43
C GLY A 126 2.59 -8.01 18.85
N SER A 127 2.01 -8.84 19.72
CA SER A 127 2.36 -8.92 21.16
C SER A 127 3.77 -9.46 21.41
N GLY A 128 4.35 -10.22 20.47
CA GLY A 128 5.64 -10.90 20.59
C GLY A 128 5.53 -12.33 21.10
N GLY A 129 6.63 -12.89 21.62
CA GLY A 129 6.69 -14.28 22.09
C GLY A 129 7.06 -15.25 20.97
N VAL A 130 6.16 -16.18 20.63
CA VAL A 130 6.36 -17.09 19.50
C VAL A 130 6.18 -16.40 18.14
N PHE A 131 5.54 -15.22 18.12
CA PHE A 131 5.40 -14.36 16.96
C PHE A 131 6.29 -13.12 17.08
N ASN A 132 6.48 -12.42 15.96
CA ASN A 132 7.25 -11.18 15.93
C ASN A 132 6.53 -10.08 16.70
N LYS A 133 7.30 -9.29 17.46
CA LYS A 133 6.79 -8.02 17.97
C LYS A 133 6.62 -7.05 16.81
N ALA A 134 5.46 -6.41 16.71
CA ALA A 134 5.21 -5.38 15.70
C ALA A 134 4.59 -4.14 16.35
N THR A 135 5.07 -2.96 15.96
CA THR A 135 4.47 -1.69 16.37
C THR A 135 3.18 -1.48 15.56
N PRO A 136 2.07 -1.07 16.18
CA PRO A 136 0.82 -0.79 15.47
C PRO A 136 1.00 0.30 14.41
N ILE A 137 0.20 0.24 13.33
CA ILE A 137 0.10 1.36 12.38
C ILE A 137 -0.53 2.57 13.10
N PRO A 138 -0.02 3.80 12.90
CA PRO A 138 -0.63 5.00 13.48
C PRO A 138 -2.13 5.10 13.17
N GLU A 139 -2.93 5.41 14.20
CA GLU A 139 -4.40 5.46 14.10
C GLU A 139 -4.90 6.42 13.00
N GLU A 140 -4.17 7.50 12.75
CA GLU A 140 -4.46 8.46 11.67
C GLU A 140 -4.45 7.85 10.26
N ILE A 141 -3.70 6.77 10.05
CA ILE A 141 -3.67 6.01 8.79
C ILE A 141 -4.82 4.99 8.76
N VAL A 142 -5.08 4.35 9.90
CA VAL A 142 -6.10 3.30 10.06
C VAL A 142 -7.52 3.87 9.94
N THR A 143 -7.79 5.02 10.56
CA THR A 143 -9.11 5.68 10.59
C THR A 143 -9.55 6.24 9.23
N LYS A 144 -8.59 6.54 8.34
CA LYS A 144 -8.88 6.88 6.94
C LYS A 144 -9.29 5.66 6.10
N SER A 145 -9.09 4.45 6.61
CA SER A 145 -9.33 3.18 5.91
C SER A 145 -10.70 2.61 6.28
N SER A 146 -11.49 2.17 5.30
CA SER A 146 -12.95 2.03 5.48
C SER A 146 -13.52 0.61 5.45
N VAL A 147 -12.71 -0.44 5.22
CA VAL A 147 -13.25 -1.82 5.14
C VAL A 147 -12.23 -2.82 5.68
N TYR A 148 -12.62 -3.54 6.73
CA TYR A 148 -11.94 -4.71 7.28
C TYR A 148 -12.88 -5.90 7.09
N LEU A 149 -12.47 -6.89 6.30
CA LEU A 149 -13.28 -8.09 6.11
C LEU A 149 -12.44 -9.29 6.57
N ILE A 150 -12.96 -9.95 7.62
CA ILE A 150 -12.41 -11.14 8.30
C ILE A 150 -11.17 -10.87 9.16
N THR A 151 -11.21 -9.86 10.03
CA THR A 151 -10.34 -9.80 11.22
C THR A 151 -11.22 -9.58 12.46
N PRO A 152 -10.91 -10.17 13.64
CA PRO A 152 -11.51 -9.72 14.89
C PRO A 152 -11.21 -8.21 15.10
N ASP A 153 -11.84 -7.54 16.04
CA ASP A 153 -11.47 -6.16 16.38
C ASP A 153 -10.11 -6.12 17.12
N CYS A 154 -9.37 -5.01 17.02
CA CYS A 154 -8.10 -4.84 17.75
C CYS A 154 -8.27 -5.10 19.25
N SER A 155 -9.43 -4.73 19.81
CA SER A 155 -9.73 -4.86 21.23
C SER A 155 -9.85 -6.32 21.68
N ALA A 156 -10.55 -7.19 20.95
CA ALA A 156 -10.56 -8.62 21.29
C ALA A 156 -9.22 -9.30 20.98
N TYR A 157 -8.48 -8.81 19.97
CA TYR A 157 -7.17 -9.39 19.63
C TYR A 157 -6.09 -9.11 20.67
N MET A 158 -5.99 -7.87 21.15
CA MET A 158 -5.03 -7.50 22.21
C MET A 158 -5.40 -8.11 23.58
N ALA A 159 -6.67 -8.46 23.81
CA ALA A 159 -7.09 -9.13 25.04
C ALA A 159 -6.80 -10.65 25.06
N ALA A 160 -6.50 -11.25 23.90
CA ALA A 160 -6.27 -12.68 23.75
C ALA A 160 -4.79 -13.07 23.70
N ASN A 161 -3.87 -12.10 23.64
CA ASN A 161 -2.42 -12.28 23.53
C ASN A 161 -1.68 -11.51 24.63
#